data_AF-A0A5B2W4C3-F1
#
_entry.id   AF-A0A5B2W4C3-F1
#
_cell.length_a   1.000
_cell.length_b   1.000
_cell.length_c   1.000
_cell.angle_alpha   90.00
_cell.angle_beta   90.00
_cell.angle_gamma   90.00
#
_symmetry.space_group_name_H-M   'P 1'
#
loop_
_entity.id
_entity.type
_entity.pdbx_description
1 polymer ?
#
loop_
_entity_poly.entity_id
_entity_poly.type
_entity_poly.pdbx_seq_one_letter_code
_entity_poly.pdbx_strand_id
1 'polypeptide(L)'
;MNKLLVALVAVALLACRENTTQQEKKEEIKSDMEKIRQDVKESAHAAADYLAEQKKKVEEDLEERRKEIDQKIETLKTDSTGRGVQARKKLTGLRNDINRKLQEMKGASAATWDSTQLKIDTLLKKSDKEWTEFKQDFKELFQ
;
A
#
# COMPACT_ATOMS: atom_id res chain seq x y z
N MET A 1 34.00 -50.60 24.33
CA MET A 1 33.30 -49.57 23.53
C MET A 1 32.29 -48.88 24.43
N ASN A 2 32.57 -47.64 24.86
CA ASN A 2 31.67 -46.77 25.61
C ASN A 2 32.18 -45.33 25.45
N LYS A 3 31.54 -44.53 24.60
CA LYS A 3 31.90 -43.11 24.37
C LYS A 3 30.65 -42.23 24.27
N LEU A 4 29.70 -42.41 25.19
CA LEU A 4 28.44 -41.67 25.21
C LEU A 4 28.17 -40.88 26.51
N LEU A 5 29.16 -40.69 27.38
CA LEU A 5 28.94 -40.07 28.70
C LEU A 5 30.05 -39.09 29.13
N VAL A 6 30.40 -38.11 28.30
CA VAL A 6 31.35 -37.04 28.73
C VAL A 6 30.88 -35.61 28.44
N ALA A 7 29.72 -35.39 27.80
CA ALA A 7 29.31 -34.06 27.36
C ALA A 7 28.41 -33.28 28.36
N LEU A 8 28.56 -33.44 29.68
CA LEU A 8 27.66 -32.78 30.65
C LEU A 8 28.30 -32.16 31.91
N VAL A 9 29.62 -32.00 32.00
CA VAL A 9 30.25 -31.37 33.17
C VAL A 9 31.33 -30.38 32.75
N ALA A 10 30.95 -29.14 32.39
CA ALA A 10 31.89 -28.02 32.32
C ALA A 10 31.26 -26.61 32.43
N VAL A 11 30.02 -26.46 32.93
CA VAL A 11 29.42 -25.12 33.11
C VAL A 11 29.75 -24.50 34.49
N ALA A 12 30.32 -25.26 35.43
CA ALA A 12 30.53 -24.79 36.81
C ALA A 12 31.90 -24.16 37.11
N LEU A 13 32.84 -24.08 36.15
CA LEU A 13 34.20 -23.55 36.41
C LEU A 13 34.51 -22.21 35.70
N LEU A 14 33.56 -21.63 34.98
CA LEU A 14 33.75 -20.32 34.32
C LEU A 14 33.27 -19.12 35.16
N ALA A 15 32.75 -19.36 36.37
CA ALA A 15 32.24 -18.30 37.25
C ALA A 15 33.30 -17.63 38.14
N CYS A 16 34.58 -18.03 38.06
CA CYS A 16 35.67 -17.46 38.89
C CYS A 16 36.84 -16.89 38.07
N ARG A 17 36.57 -16.35 36.88
CA ARG A 17 37.55 -15.61 36.06
C ARG A 17 36.97 -14.27 35.58
N GLU A 18 36.64 -13.40 36.54
CA GLU A 18 36.51 -11.95 36.39
C GLU A 18 37.87 -11.39 35.87
N ASN A 19 38.02 -10.59 34.79
CA ASN A 19 37.26 -9.39 34.45
C ASN A 19 37.40 -8.89 32.98
N THR A 20 38.02 -9.62 32.03
CA THR A 20 38.29 -9.04 30.68
C THR A 20 37.44 -9.64 29.56
N THR A 21 37.26 -10.97 29.53
CA THR A 21 36.56 -11.68 28.44
C THR A 21 35.04 -11.58 28.50
N GLN A 22 34.46 -11.21 29.65
CA GLN A 22 33.02 -10.98 29.78
C GLN A 22 32.61 -9.57 29.32
N GLN A 23 33.52 -8.58 29.41
CA GLN A 23 33.23 -7.21 29.05
C GLN A 23 33.22 -7.02 27.53
N GLU A 24 34.19 -7.62 26.81
CA GLU A 24 34.19 -7.68 25.34
C GLU A 24 32.92 -8.35 24.79
N LYS A 25 32.51 -9.51 25.35
CA LYS A 25 31.28 -10.19 24.92
C LYS A 25 30.02 -9.37 25.23
N LYS A 26 29.99 -8.62 26.33
CA LYS A 26 28.83 -7.79 26.71
C LYS A 26 28.72 -6.55 25.83
N GLU A 27 29.85 -5.97 25.41
CA GLU A 27 29.90 -4.88 24.43
C GLU A 27 29.56 -5.36 23.02
N GLU A 28 30.04 -6.54 22.61
CA GLU A 28 29.72 -7.17 21.32
C GLU A 28 28.22 -7.49 21.23
N ILE A 29 27.64 -8.11 22.27
CA ILE A 29 26.18 -8.37 22.34
C ILE A 29 25.38 -7.07 22.34
N LYS A 30 25.85 -6.00 23.00
CA LYS A 30 25.18 -4.69 22.98
C LYS A 30 25.25 -4.05 21.59
N SER A 31 26.40 -4.13 20.93
CA SER A 31 26.58 -3.63 19.56
C SER A 31 25.70 -4.38 18.57
N ASP A 32 25.65 -5.70 18.66
CA ASP A 32 24.82 -6.51 17.77
C ASP A 32 23.32 -6.30 18.04
N MET A 33 22.92 -6.11 19.30
CA MET A 33 21.55 -5.73 19.64
C MET A 33 21.18 -4.35 19.06
N GLU A 34 22.10 -3.38 19.09
CA GLU A 34 21.87 -2.07 18.48
C GLU A 34 21.80 -2.14 16.95
N LYS A 35 22.65 -2.94 16.30
CA LYS A 35 22.57 -3.21 14.86
C LYS A 35 21.24 -3.86 14.48
N ILE A 36 20.82 -4.93 15.18
CA ILE A 36 19.53 -5.58 14.94
C ILE A 36 18.38 -4.58 15.12
N ARG A 37 18.42 -3.75 16.15
CA ARG A 37 17.40 -2.71 16.36
C ARG A 37 17.39 -1.69 15.22
N GLN A 38 18.56 -1.31 14.73
CA GLN A 38 18.70 -0.38 13.61
C GLN A 38 18.20 -1.01 12.31
N ASP A 39 18.59 -2.25 11.99
CA ASP A 39 18.15 -2.98 10.80
C ASP A 39 16.63 -3.17 10.76
N VAL A 40 16.03 -3.49 11.92
CA VAL A 40 14.57 -3.59 12.06
C VAL A 40 13.91 -2.23 11.84
N LYS A 41 14.50 -1.16 12.38
CA LYS A 41 13.98 0.20 12.20
C LYS A 41 14.09 0.66 10.74
N GLU A 42 15.21 0.42 10.08
CA GLU A 42 15.44 0.72 8.65
C GLU A 42 14.48 -0.07 7.76
N SER A 43 14.31 -1.37 8.02
CA SER A 43 13.35 -2.21 7.30
C SER A 43 11.91 -1.73 7.47
N ALA A 44 11.54 -1.31 8.69
CA ALA A 44 10.22 -0.75 8.96
C ALA A 44 10.00 0.60 8.25
N HIS A 45 11.03 1.47 8.21
CA HIS A 45 10.98 2.71 7.45
C HIS A 45 10.85 2.45 5.95
N ALA A 46 11.64 1.54 5.39
CA ALA A 46 11.56 1.18 3.98
C ALA A 46 10.17 0.62 3.59
N ALA A 47 9.57 -0.21 4.45
CA ALA A 47 8.20 -0.71 4.22
C ALA A 47 7.15 0.40 4.31
N ALA A 48 7.31 1.35 5.23
CA ALA A 48 6.42 2.50 5.36
C ALA A 48 6.53 3.44 4.16
N ASP A 49 7.75 3.72 3.70
CA ASP A 49 8.01 4.55 2.52
C ASP A 49 7.46 3.91 1.25
N TYR A 50 7.67 2.60 1.09
CA TYR A 50 7.08 1.83 -0.02
C TYR A 50 5.55 1.92 -0.01
N LEU A 51 4.91 1.72 1.15
CA LEU A 51 3.46 1.83 1.26
C LEU A 51 2.97 3.26 0.96
N ALA A 52 3.68 4.28 1.42
CA ALA A 52 3.35 5.67 1.15
C ALA A 52 3.43 5.98 -0.36
N GLU A 53 4.48 5.52 -1.04
CA GLU A 53 4.66 5.69 -2.48
C GLU A 53 3.56 4.97 -3.28
N GLN A 54 3.21 3.74 -2.89
CA GLN A 54 2.13 2.99 -3.55
C GLN A 54 0.77 3.67 -3.36
N LYS A 55 0.48 4.16 -2.14
CA LYS A 55 -0.72 4.96 -1.88
C LYS A 55 -0.77 6.22 -2.74
N LYS A 56 0.36 6.91 -2.87
CA LYS A 56 0.45 8.15 -3.64
C LYS A 56 0.14 7.90 -5.13
N LYS A 57 0.72 6.85 -5.73
CA LYS A 57 0.42 6.50 -7.13
C LYS A 57 -1.06 6.20 -7.35
N VAL A 58 -1.65 5.42 -6.46
CA VAL A 58 -3.07 5.09 -6.53
C VAL A 58 -3.96 6.33 -6.31
N GLU A 59 -3.53 7.26 -5.44
CA GLU A 59 -4.21 8.56 -5.26
C GLU A 59 -4.18 9.38 -6.54
N GLU A 60 -3.01 9.48 -7.18
CA GLU A 60 -2.81 10.22 -8.44
C GLU A 60 -3.67 9.66 -9.57
N ASP A 61 -3.68 8.33 -9.76
CA ASP A 61 -4.49 7.65 -10.79
C ASP A 61 -6.00 7.90 -10.58
N LEU A 62 -6.48 7.77 -9.34
CA LEU A 62 -7.89 8.01 -9.00
C LEU A 62 -8.28 9.49 -9.16
N GLU A 63 -7.40 10.41 -8.77
CA GLU A 63 -7.62 11.86 -8.90
C GLU A 63 -7.64 12.30 -10.37
N GLU A 64 -6.75 11.75 -11.20
CA GLU A 64 -6.75 12.00 -12.65
C GLU A 64 -8.06 11.53 -13.28
N ARG A 65 -8.45 10.28 -13.05
CA ARG A 65 -9.72 9.74 -13.58
C ARG A 65 -10.92 10.55 -13.07
N ARG A 66 -10.92 10.98 -11.81
CA ARG A 66 -11.99 11.82 -11.26
C ARG A 66 -12.11 13.14 -12.03
N LYS A 67 -10.99 13.81 -12.29
CA LYS A 67 -10.96 15.08 -13.02
C LYS A 67 -11.48 14.93 -14.45
N GLU A 68 -11.09 13.87 -15.16
CA GLU A 68 -11.62 13.60 -16.50
C GLU A 68 -13.14 13.41 -16.49
N ILE A 69 -13.65 12.67 -15.50
CA ILE A 69 -15.08 12.44 -15.34
C ILE A 69 -15.81 13.75 -15.03
N ASP A 70 -15.29 14.57 -14.12
CA ASP A 70 -15.88 15.87 -13.79
C ASP A 70 -15.93 16.79 -15.02
N GLN A 71 -14.84 16.86 -15.80
CA GLN A 71 -14.83 17.63 -17.05
C GLN A 71 -15.92 17.17 -18.03
N LYS A 72 -16.11 15.87 -18.19
CA LYS A 72 -17.16 15.35 -19.08
C LYS A 72 -18.57 15.57 -18.54
N ILE A 73 -18.76 15.48 -17.22
CA ILE A 73 -20.04 15.87 -16.60
C ILE A 73 -20.36 17.34 -16.92
N GLU A 74 -19.38 18.24 -16.80
CA GLU A 74 -19.55 19.65 -17.15
C GLU A 74 -19.90 19.84 -18.63
N THR A 75 -19.20 19.16 -19.56
CA THR A 75 -19.53 19.21 -20.99
C THR A 75 -20.97 18.76 -21.26
N LEU A 76 -21.43 17.72 -20.57
CA LEU A 76 -22.78 17.19 -20.74
C LEU A 76 -23.86 18.04 -20.07
N LYS A 77 -23.53 19.05 -19.25
CA LYS A 77 -24.56 19.87 -18.58
C LYS A 77 -25.44 20.61 -19.57
N THR A 78 -24.87 21.01 -20.71
CA THR A 78 -25.56 21.70 -21.79
C THR A 78 -26.42 20.75 -22.64
N ASP A 79 -26.14 19.45 -22.59
CA ASP A 79 -26.94 18.42 -23.27
C ASP A 79 -28.12 17.97 -22.40
N SER A 80 -29.29 18.55 -22.68
CA SER A 80 -30.56 18.23 -22.03
C SER A 80 -31.29 17.03 -22.64
N THR A 81 -30.70 16.36 -23.64
CA THR A 81 -31.31 15.15 -24.21
C THR A 81 -31.40 14.03 -23.16
N GLY A 82 -32.33 13.10 -23.34
CA GLY A 82 -32.45 11.94 -22.46
C GLY A 82 -31.15 11.12 -22.37
N ARG A 83 -30.37 11.06 -23.46
CA ARG A 83 -29.05 10.41 -23.49
C ARG A 83 -28.03 11.19 -22.65
N GLY A 84 -27.93 12.51 -22.83
CA GLY A 84 -27.02 13.37 -22.04
C GLY A 84 -27.31 13.35 -20.54
N VAL A 85 -28.58 13.29 -20.15
CA VAL A 85 -28.99 13.13 -18.74
C VAL A 85 -28.57 11.77 -18.19
N GLN A 86 -28.80 10.68 -18.92
CA GLN A 86 -28.38 9.34 -18.50
C GLN A 86 -26.85 9.21 -18.40
N ALA A 87 -26.11 9.77 -19.36
CA ALA A 87 -24.66 9.85 -19.32
C ALA A 87 -24.15 10.55 -18.06
N ARG A 88 -24.66 11.75 -17.75
CA ARG A 88 -24.30 12.49 -16.53
C ARG A 88 -24.55 11.66 -15.28
N LYS A 89 -25.68 10.93 -15.24
CA LYS A 89 -26.01 10.07 -14.09
C LYS A 89 -24.99 8.93 -13.92
N LYS A 90 -24.62 8.23 -15.02
CA LYS A 90 -23.60 7.17 -14.98
C LYS A 90 -22.25 7.70 -14.52
N LEU A 91 -21.77 8.79 -15.15
CA LEU A 91 -20.51 9.42 -14.81
C LEU A 91 -20.47 9.93 -13.35
N THR A 92 -21.57 10.50 -12.87
CA THR A 92 -21.69 10.93 -11.46
C THR A 92 -21.59 9.74 -10.51
N GLY A 93 -22.19 8.60 -10.86
CA GLY A 93 -22.05 7.35 -10.11
C GLY A 93 -20.59 6.89 -10.02
N LEU A 94 -19.91 6.84 -11.17
CA LEU A 94 -18.51 6.44 -11.25
C LEU A 94 -17.59 7.38 -10.43
N ARG A 95 -17.81 8.70 -10.54
CA ARG A 95 -17.10 9.70 -9.73
C ARG A 95 -17.28 9.46 -8.22
N ASN A 96 -18.51 9.14 -7.80
CA ASN A 96 -18.81 8.89 -6.39
C ASN A 96 -18.12 7.60 -5.90
N ASP A 97 -18.06 6.56 -6.73
CA ASP A 97 -17.31 5.35 -6.42
C ASP A 97 -15.80 5.61 -6.28
N ILE A 98 -15.22 6.43 -7.18
CA ILE A 98 -13.82 6.87 -7.08
C ILE A 98 -13.58 7.64 -5.77
N ASN A 99 -14.45 8.60 -5.43
CA ASN A 99 -14.34 9.35 -4.18
C ASN A 99 -14.39 8.45 -2.95
N ARG A 100 -15.27 7.44 -2.95
CA ARG A 100 -15.32 6.45 -1.87
C ARG A 100 -14.02 5.67 -1.77
N LYS A 101 -13.42 5.26 -2.89
CA LYS A 101 -12.13 4.55 -2.91
C LYS A 101 -10.95 5.40 -2.47
N LEU A 102 -10.93 6.68 -2.83
CA LEU A 102 -9.95 7.64 -2.29
C LEU A 102 -10.01 7.69 -0.76
N GLN A 103 -11.21 7.68 -0.16
CA GLN A 103 -11.36 7.64 1.30
C GLN A 103 -10.95 6.29 1.90
N GLU A 104 -11.33 5.17 1.28
CA GLU A 104 -10.92 3.82 1.72
C GLU A 104 -9.38 3.68 1.71
N MET A 105 -8.71 4.19 0.67
CA MET A 105 -7.25 4.21 0.54
C MET A 105 -6.57 5.01 1.65
N LYS A 106 -7.09 6.20 1.97
CA LYS A 106 -6.58 7.05 3.05
C LYS A 106 -6.65 6.37 4.41
N GLY A 107 -7.70 5.56 4.63
CA GLY A 107 -7.88 4.76 5.86
C GLY A 107 -7.14 3.42 5.87
N ALA A 108 -6.54 2.97 4.77
CA ALA A 108 -5.90 1.66 4.71
C ALA A 108 -4.61 1.62 5.54
N SER A 109 -4.37 0.51 6.25
CA SER A 109 -3.10 0.25 6.94
C SER A 109 -2.23 -0.68 6.11
N ALA A 110 -0.98 -0.93 6.52
CA ALA A 110 -0.14 -1.93 5.87
C ALA A 110 -0.82 -3.32 5.81
N ALA A 111 -1.57 -3.70 6.84
CA ALA A 111 -2.25 -4.99 6.91
C ALA A 111 -3.45 -5.10 5.96
N THR A 112 -4.09 -3.98 5.60
CA THR A 112 -5.27 -3.96 4.72
C THR A 112 -4.95 -3.42 3.32
N TRP A 113 -3.70 -3.06 3.06
CA TRP A 113 -3.27 -2.41 1.83
C TRP A 113 -3.57 -3.26 0.60
N ASP A 114 -3.11 -4.51 0.56
CA ASP A 114 -3.24 -5.36 -0.63
C ASP A 114 -4.72 -5.58 -1.02
N SER A 115 -5.60 -5.78 -0.02
CA SER A 115 -7.04 -5.88 -0.24
C SER A 115 -7.65 -4.58 -0.77
N THR A 116 -7.16 -3.44 -0.27
CA THR A 116 -7.62 -2.13 -0.69
C THR A 116 -7.17 -1.83 -2.12
N GLN A 117 -5.89 -2.07 -2.43
CA GLN A 117 -5.33 -1.92 -3.76
C GLN A 117 -6.08 -2.79 -4.77
N LEU A 118 -6.34 -4.06 -4.47
CA LEU A 118 -7.09 -4.94 -5.38
C LEU A 118 -8.51 -4.42 -5.68
N LYS A 119 -9.20 -3.88 -4.67
CA LYS A 119 -10.54 -3.27 -4.85
C LYS A 119 -10.47 -2.01 -5.71
N ILE A 120 -9.40 -1.23 -5.58
CA ILE A 120 -9.18 -0.03 -6.39
C ILE A 120 -8.85 -0.42 -7.83
N ASP A 121 -7.93 -1.36 -8.06
CA ASP A 121 -7.58 -1.85 -9.39
C ASP A 121 -8.81 -2.42 -10.12
N THR A 122 -9.65 -3.15 -9.39
CA THR A 122 -10.91 -3.67 -9.93
C THR A 122 -11.86 -2.54 -10.32
N LEU A 123 -11.95 -1.49 -9.51
CA LEU A 123 -12.74 -0.31 -9.86
C LEU A 123 -12.17 0.42 -11.07
N LEU A 124 -10.85 0.63 -11.14
CA LEU A 124 -10.20 1.31 -12.27
C LEU A 124 -10.44 0.54 -13.57
N LYS A 125 -10.30 -0.79 -13.58
CA LYS A 125 -10.63 -1.62 -14.75
C LYS A 125 -12.10 -1.51 -15.16
N LYS A 126 -13.01 -1.49 -14.18
CA LYS A 126 -14.44 -1.28 -14.44
C LYS A 126 -14.69 0.13 -15.00
N SER A 127 -14.04 1.13 -14.42
CA SER A 127 -14.07 2.53 -14.87
C SER A 127 -13.60 2.63 -16.32
N ASP A 128 -12.50 1.97 -16.69
CA ASP A 128 -11.96 2.00 -18.04
C ASP A 128 -12.93 1.39 -19.05
N LYS A 129 -13.60 0.30 -18.66
CA LYS A 129 -14.65 -0.31 -19.48
C LYS A 129 -15.83 0.63 -19.66
N GLU A 130 -16.39 1.15 -18.56
CA GLU A 130 -17.52 2.09 -18.61
C GLU A 130 -17.16 3.37 -19.38
N TRP A 131 -15.91 3.83 -19.28
CA TRP A 131 -15.39 4.96 -20.03
C TRP A 131 -15.24 4.68 -21.51
N THR A 132 -14.82 3.47 -21.88
CA THR A 132 -14.73 3.03 -23.27
C THR A 132 -16.11 2.93 -23.89
N GLU A 133 -17.06 2.32 -23.19
CA GLU A 133 -18.48 2.26 -23.60
C GLU A 133 -19.05 3.68 -23.73
N PHE A 134 -18.77 4.58 -22.78
CA PHE A 134 -19.18 5.97 -22.85
C PHE A 134 -18.62 6.69 -24.09
N LYS A 135 -17.32 6.51 -24.40
CA LYS A 135 -16.71 7.07 -25.61
C LYS A 135 -17.34 6.54 -26.90
N GLN A 136 -17.80 5.29 -26.91
CA GLN A 136 -18.50 4.71 -28.06
C GLN A 136 -19.92 5.27 -28.20
N ASP A 137 -20.69 5.28 -27.11
CA ASP A 137 -22.08 5.75 -27.07
C ASP A 137 -22.20 7.26 -27.35
N PHE A 138 -21.16 8.03 -27.02
CA PHE A 138 -21.13 9.49 -27.11
C PHE A 138 -19.97 10.00 -27.97
N LYS A 139 -19.58 9.26 -29.01
CA LYS A 139 -18.46 9.61 -29.90
C LYS A 139 -18.50 11.05 -30.42
N GLU A 140 -19.70 11.57 -30.66
CA GLU A 140 -19.98 12.95 -31.07
C GLU A 140 -19.54 14.02 -30.06
N LEU A 141 -19.38 13.66 -28.78
CA LEU A 141 -18.86 14.53 -27.71
C LEU A 141 -17.33 14.47 -27.55
N PHE A 142 -16.65 13.68 -28.38
CA PHE A 142 -15.20 13.46 -28.35
C PHE A 142 -14.51 13.78 -29.70
N GLN A 143 -15.25 14.32 -30.67
CA GLN A 143 -14.69 14.97 -31.87
C GLN A 143 -14.41 16.44 -31.59
#